data_AF-A0A7V9JSG5-F1
#
_entry.id   AF-A0A7V9JSG5-F1
#
_cell.length_a   1.000
_cell.length_b   1.000
_cell.length_c   1.000
_cell.angle_alpha   90.00
_cell.angle_beta   90.00
_cell.angle_gamma   90.00
#
_symmetry.space_group_name_H-M   'P 1'
#
loop_
_entity.id
_entity.type
_entity.pdbx_description
1 polymer ?
#
loop_
_entity_poly.entity_id
_entity_poly.type
_entity_poly.pdbx_seq_one_letter_code
_entity_poly.pdbx_strand_id
1 'polypeptide(L)'
;DGAVTAFNEWKPEIGRRYRIRAEIVGNRWTLSVDGRRLCEYTDLYPSAGGYASVYLYYPGKAVDNLRVYARGLAQRVPATALGDLCAQRGDLPAAAEQYRRVADGTGPMALRQEARYKEGLSQFSAGQSDQAFATWAGISREPWSWLVEMHRLDKDFDDQDHARVLREFPGLYARCDRATRDRSASRIARQIASLNAGFRTSGERTTLEAFIRMHDTVMTDTHIADSETANALVDLGRFDEVLRRFPNHPLQIRETLMRQGRYEDLLQRFSHMPDIAAEALRAMGRGSEIMERYKLGGYTWYWTLIDLDRLDEVLAMKPPDDIVLFIQGRLDELAAKGHTDALLALGRSDEVPEKDRAQAKFLIATGEHERALALYRHDIRSGFYVRAYCGLERWIHGDRAAAEELWLLDPAHELIQNAPYTMHYLFIPFIRELGGDREAIARMRARVEQEDRRWAHGQRPRYALRRLGGEIDDAEFLAQPYPGAAPSDLELCRAIAAERSGDRAAAVRAYHAYLSFPFGRRSAGYDPASQRFIRWRLAELAD
;
A
#
# COMPACT_ATOMS: atom_id res chain seq x y z
N ASP A 1 -7.20 -7.47 -13.41
CA ASP A 1 -6.36 -7.13 -14.58
C ASP A 1 -5.07 -6.45 -14.15
N GLY A 2 -3.98 -7.21 -14.09
CA GLY A 2 -2.66 -6.63 -13.84
C GLY A 2 -2.17 -5.93 -15.11
N ALA A 3 -1.91 -4.63 -15.05
CA ALA A 3 -1.28 -3.92 -16.16
C ALA A 3 0.07 -4.57 -16.48
N VAL A 4 0.24 -5.07 -17.71
CA VAL A 4 1.54 -5.59 -18.15
C VAL A 4 2.37 -4.40 -18.62
N THR A 5 3.56 -4.26 -18.03
CA THR A 5 4.44 -3.11 -18.29
C THR A 5 5.71 -3.60 -18.97
N ALA A 6 6.01 -3.11 -20.17
CA ALA A 6 7.37 -3.14 -20.70
C ALA A 6 8.09 -1.85 -20.34
N PHE A 7 9.28 -1.99 -19.76
CA PHE A 7 10.00 -0.89 -19.14
C PHE A 7 11.44 -0.80 -19.65
N ASN A 8 12.01 0.40 -19.60
CA ASN A 8 13.42 0.67 -19.87
C ASN A 8 13.89 1.83 -18.98
N GLU A 9 15.09 1.74 -18.41
CA GLU A 9 15.67 2.74 -17.49
C GLU A 9 16.27 3.96 -18.20
N TRP A 10 15.94 4.20 -19.46
CA TRP A 10 16.47 5.35 -20.19
C TRP A 10 16.09 6.68 -19.52
N LYS A 11 17.11 7.49 -19.21
CA LYS A 11 16.96 8.81 -18.62
C LYS A 11 17.19 9.89 -19.69
N PRO A 12 16.24 10.80 -19.92
CA PRO A 12 16.45 11.94 -20.81
C PRO A 12 17.44 12.94 -20.20
N GLU A 13 18.29 13.53 -21.05
CA GLU A 13 19.19 14.62 -20.75
C GLU A 13 18.41 15.94 -20.65
N ILE A 14 18.76 16.77 -19.67
CA ILE A 14 18.14 18.08 -19.47
C ILE A 14 18.44 18.98 -20.68
N GLY A 15 17.41 19.68 -21.18
CA GLY A 15 17.53 20.61 -22.30
C GLY A 15 17.62 19.96 -23.68
N ARG A 16 17.72 18.63 -23.77
CA ARG A 16 17.74 17.92 -25.05
C ARG A 16 16.32 17.63 -25.54
N ARG A 17 16.12 17.82 -26.85
CA ARG A 17 14.90 17.45 -27.56
C ARG A 17 15.00 16.01 -28.06
N TYR A 18 13.95 15.23 -27.86
CA TYR A 18 13.89 13.82 -28.24
C TYR A 18 12.74 13.55 -29.21
N ARG A 19 12.97 12.62 -30.15
CA ARG A 19 11.90 12.06 -30.98
C ARG A 19 11.46 10.72 -30.42
N ILE A 20 10.32 10.71 -29.76
CA ILE A 20 9.72 9.49 -29.21
C ILE A 20 8.74 8.92 -30.24
N ARG A 21 8.82 7.61 -30.49
CA ARG A 21 7.87 6.86 -31.32
C ARG A 21 7.39 5.65 -30.57
N ALA A 22 6.08 5.60 -30.31
CA ALA A 22 5.39 4.40 -29.86
C ALA A 22 4.63 3.80 -31.06
N GLU A 23 4.75 2.49 -31.27
CA GLU A 23 3.99 1.79 -32.31
C GLU A 23 3.29 0.57 -31.74
N ILE A 24 2.03 0.40 -32.11
CA ILE A 24 1.25 -0.80 -31.85
C ILE A 24 0.94 -1.43 -33.20
N VAL A 25 1.42 -2.65 -33.42
CA VAL A 25 1.20 -3.41 -34.64
C VAL A 25 0.71 -4.80 -34.26
N GLY A 26 -0.59 -5.03 -34.39
CA GLY A 26 -1.23 -6.26 -33.94
C GLY A 26 -1.14 -6.40 -32.42
N ASN A 27 -0.42 -7.42 -31.95
CA ASN A 27 -0.13 -7.65 -30.53
C ASN A 27 1.23 -7.09 -30.09
N ARG A 28 2.01 -6.49 -30.99
CA ARG A 28 3.36 -6.00 -30.68
C ARG A 28 3.38 -4.50 -30.44
N TRP A 29 3.94 -4.10 -29.30
CA TRP A 29 4.12 -2.72 -28.89
C TRP A 29 5.60 -2.41 -28.87
N THR A 30 6.01 -1.26 -29.39
CA THR A 30 7.40 -0.83 -29.39
C THR A 30 7.50 0.64 -28.98
N LEU A 31 8.53 0.96 -28.20
CA LEU A 31 8.89 2.33 -27.87
C LEU A 31 10.31 2.60 -28.36
N SER A 32 10.50 3.69 -29.09
CA SER A 32 11.80 4.12 -29.60
C SER A 32 12.05 5.59 -29.30
N VAL A 33 13.31 5.95 -29.05
CA VAL A 33 13.77 7.33 -28.87
C VAL A 33 14.91 7.60 -29.83
N ASP A 34 14.79 8.67 -30.62
CA ASP A 34 15.74 9.07 -31.66
C ASP A 34 16.06 7.90 -32.64
N GLY A 35 15.05 7.07 -32.93
CA GLY A 35 15.19 5.89 -33.79
C GLY A 35 15.76 4.65 -33.11
N ARG A 36 16.29 4.76 -31.89
CA ARG A 36 16.74 3.62 -31.09
C ARG A 36 15.56 3.01 -30.35
N ARG A 37 15.29 1.72 -30.58
CA ARG A 37 14.27 0.97 -29.84
C ARG A 37 14.70 0.81 -28.38
N LEU A 38 13.87 1.31 -27.46
CA LEU A 38 14.10 1.22 -26.01
C LEU A 38 13.46 -0.04 -25.42
N CYS A 39 12.22 -0.34 -25.79
CA CYS A 39 11.54 -1.56 -25.35
C CYS A 39 10.57 -2.08 -26.41
N GLU A 40 10.27 -3.38 -26.27
CA GLU A 40 9.31 -4.11 -27.06
C GLU A 40 8.48 -4.99 -26.13
N TYR A 41 7.18 -5.02 -26.37
CA TYR A 41 6.23 -5.90 -25.71
C TYR A 41 5.44 -6.65 -26.77
N THR A 42 5.07 -7.89 -26.51
CA THR A 42 4.15 -8.62 -27.38
C THR A 42 3.14 -9.33 -26.51
N ASP A 43 1.90 -8.91 -26.65
CA ASP A 43 0.76 -9.47 -25.96
C ASP A 43 0.34 -10.81 -26.60
N LEU A 44 -0.39 -11.64 -25.86
CA LEU A 44 -0.90 -12.92 -26.35
C LEU A 44 -2.12 -12.73 -27.26
N TYR A 45 -2.88 -11.65 -27.03
CA TYR A 45 -3.98 -11.22 -27.90
C TYR A 45 -3.61 -9.92 -28.64
N PRO A 46 -4.08 -9.69 -29.86
CA PRO A 46 -3.98 -8.38 -30.50
C PRO A 46 -4.64 -7.31 -29.62
N SER A 47 -4.09 -6.10 -29.62
CA SER A 47 -4.72 -4.97 -28.94
C SER A 47 -5.74 -4.33 -29.88
N ALA A 48 -7.04 -4.57 -29.67
CA ALA A 48 -8.08 -3.90 -30.45
C ALA A 48 -8.40 -2.52 -29.89
N GLY A 49 -7.64 -1.53 -30.34
CA GLY A 49 -7.83 -0.15 -29.92
C GLY A 49 -7.57 0.07 -28.44
N GLY A 50 -7.86 1.29 -27.99
CA GLY A 50 -7.62 1.73 -26.62
C GLY A 50 -7.25 3.20 -26.56
N TYR A 51 -6.97 3.67 -25.35
CA TYR A 51 -6.46 5.01 -25.12
C TYR A 51 -4.93 4.97 -25.11
N ALA A 52 -4.31 5.83 -25.92
CA ALA A 52 -2.88 6.11 -25.81
C ALA A 52 -2.71 7.34 -24.93
N SER A 53 -2.13 7.14 -23.75
CA SER A 53 -1.82 8.22 -22.82
C SER A 53 -0.31 8.46 -22.80
N VAL A 54 0.10 9.71 -22.95
CA VAL A 54 1.49 10.12 -22.68
C VAL A 54 1.51 10.72 -21.29
N TYR A 55 2.16 10.02 -20.36
CA TYR A 55 2.29 10.49 -19.00
C TYR A 55 3.75 10.85 -18.71
N LEU A 56 3.96 12.05 -18.18
CA LEU A 56 5.29 12.57 -17.84
C LEU A 56 5.35 12.78 -16.33
N TYR A 57 6.16 11.97 -15.65
CA TYR A 57 6.46 12.17 -14.23
C TYR A 57 7.42 13.36 -14.05
N TYR A 58 7.14 14.18 -13.03
CA TYR A 58 7.87 15.37 -12.60
C TYR A 58 7.85 16.55 -13.60
N PRO A 59 7.84 17.81 -13.10
CA PRO A 59 7.80 19.00 -13.95
C PRO A 59 9.05 19.15 -14.83
N GLY A 60 8.99 20.10 -15.77
CA GLY A 60 10.12 20.46 -16.64
C GLY A 60 10.21 19.70 -17.97
N LYS A 61 9.22 18.85 -18.28
CA LYS A 61 9.09 18.17 -19.57
C LYS A 61 7.94 18.80 -20.35
N ALA A 62 8.14 19.00 -21.65
CA ALA A 62 7.12 19.48 -22.56
C ALA A 62 6.98 18.49 -23.71
N VAL A 63 5.74 18.20 -24.12
CA VAL A 63 5.45 17.47 -25.35
C VAL A 63 5.03 18.48 -26.39
N ASP A 64 5.71 18.48 -27.53
CA ASP A 64 5.30 19.21 -28.71
C ASP A 64 5.23 18.27 -29.92
N ASN A 65 4.55 18.72 -30.98
CA ASN A 65 4.45 17.97 -32.24
C ASN A 65 3.93 16.52 -32.09
N LEU A 66 2.95 16.30 -31.21
CA LEU A 66 2.29 15.00 -31.07
C LEU A 66 1.51 14.69 -32.35
N ARG A 67 1.84 13.56 -32.98
CA ARG A 67 1.14 13.07 -34.16
C ARG A 67 0.71 11.62 -33.94
N VAL A 68 -0.57 11.37 -34.19
CA VAL A 68 -1.17 10.04 -34.09
C VAL A 68 -1.57 9.62 -35.49
N TYR A 69 -1.08 8.46 -35.91
CA TYR A 69 -1.37 7.88 -37.22
C TYR A 69 -1.93 6.48 -37.03
N ALA A 70 -3.06 6.21 -37.69
CA ALA A 70 -3.48 4.84 -37.92
C ALA A 70 -2.77 4.34 -39.19
N ARG A 71 -2.01 3.24 -39.09
CA ARG A 71 -1.65 2.51 -40.30
C ARG A 71 -2.96 2.06 -40.95
N GLY A 72 -3.10 2.28 -42.26
CA GLY A 72 -4.29 1.87 -43.01
C GLY A 72 -4.64 0.40 -42.76
N LEU A 73 -5.91 0.05 -42.94
CA LEU A 73 -6.41 -1.31 -42.72
C LEU A 73 -5.47 -2.33 -43.38
N ALA A 74 -5.05 -3.33 -42.62
CA ALA A 74 -4.28 -4.43 -43.18
C ALA A 74 -5.09 -5.05 -44.33
N GLN A 75 -4.48 -5.20 -45.51
CA GLN A 75 -5.15 -5.80 -46.67
C GLN A 75 -5.54 -7.26 -46.43
N ARG A 76 -5.02 -7.89 -45.37
CA ARG A 76 -5.32 -9.26 -44.96
C ARG A 76 -5.66 -9.29 -43.47
N VAL A 77 -6.82 -9.85 -43.16
CA VAL A 77 -7.27 -10.14 -41.80
C VAL A 77 -6.66 -11.48 -41.38
N PRO A 78 -5.97 -11.58 -40.22
CA PRO A 78 -5.47 -12.86 -39.71
C PRO A 78 -6.59 -13.89 -39.57
N ALA A 79 -6.30 -15.17 -39.82
CA ALA A 79 -7.30 -16.24 -39.66
C ALA A 79 -7.84 -16.33 -38.21
N THR A 80 -7.06 -15.87 -37.23
CA THR A 80 -7.42 -15.82 -35.81
C THR A 80 -8.30 -14.63 -35.43
N ALA A 81 -8.51 -13.65 -36.31
CA ALA A 81 -9.06 -12.35 -35.94
C ALA A 81 -10.47 -12.41 -35.32
N LEU A 82 -11.30 -13.37 -35.73
CA LEU A 82 -12.62 -13.59 -35.11
C LEU A 82 -12.49 -14.06 -33.66
N GLY A 83 -11.58 -14.99 -33.39
CA GLY A 83 -11.27 -15.44 -32.02
C GLY A 83 -10.66 -14.32 -31.19
N ASP A 84 -9.77 -13.51 -31.78
CA ASP A 84 -9.15 -12.37 -31.13
C ASP A 84 -10.22 -11.34 -30.70
N LEU A 85 -11.21 -11.05 -31.56
CA LEU A 85 -12.34 -10.17 -31.26
C LEU A 85 -13.25 -10.70 -30.16
N CYS A 86 -13.55 -12.00 -30.15
CA CYS A 86 -14.32 -12.62 -29.07
C CYS A 86 -13.60 -12.52 -27.72
N ALA A 87 -12.30 -12.83 -27.68
CA ALA A 87 -11.49 -12.75 -26.46
C ALA A 87 -11.46 -11.32 -25.89
N GLN A 88 -11.30 -10.32 -26.75
CA GLN A 88 -11.31 -8.90 -26.34
C GLN A 88 -12.66 -8.45 -25.76
N ARG A 89 -13.76 -9.06 -26.18
CA ARG A 89 -15.10 -8.80 -25.63
C ARG A 89 -15.37 -9.59 -24.34
N GLY A 90 -14.42 -10.40 -23.89
CA GLY A 90 -14.60 -11.30 -22.75
C GLY A 90 -15.42 -12.55 -23.05
N ASP A 91 -15.81 -12.80 -24.31
CA ASP A 91 -16.53 -14.02 -24.71
C ASP A 91 -15.51 -15.15 -24.98
N LEU A 92 -14.91 -15.63 -23.88
CA LEU A 92 -13.86 -16.65 -23.90
C LEU A 92 -14.33 -17.99 -24.51
N PRO A 93 -15.56 -18.48 -24.26
CA PRO A 93 -16.05 -19.68 -24.91
C PRO A 93 -16.16 -19.54 -26.43
N ALA A 94 -16.69 -18.42 -26.93
CA ALA A 94 -16.75 -18.18 -28.38
C ALA A 94 -15.35 -18.01 -28.99
N ALA A 95 -14.43 -17.36 -28.26
CA ALA A 95 -13.04 -17.23 -28.69
C ALA A 95 -12.38 -18.60 -28.87
N ALA A 96 -12.48 -19.47 -27.86
CA ALA A 96 -11.96 -20.84 -27.91
C ALA A 96 -12.50 -21.60 -29.13
N GLU A 97 -13.80 -21.49 -29.40
CA GLU A 97 -14.44 -22.13 -30.55
C GLU A 97 -13.89 -21.62 -31.89
N GLN A 98 -13.71 -20.30 -32.05
CA GLN A 98 -13.14 -19.76 -33.29
C GLN A 98 -11.69 -20.20 -33.49
N TYR A 99 -10.89 -20.22 -32.42
CA TYR A 99 -9.52 -20.69 -32.50
C TYR A 99 -9.43 -22.18 -32.84
N ARG A 100 -10.31 -23.01 -32.26
CA ARG A 100 -10.41 -24.44 -32.57
C ARG A 100 -10.61 -24.68 -34.07
N ARG A 101 -11.54 -23.94 -34.70
CA ARG A 101 -11.78 -24.02 -36.15
C ARG A 101 -10.52 -23.71 -36.97
N VAL A 102 -9.73 -22.73 -36.56
CA VAL A 102 -8.46 -22.38 -37.22
C VAL A 102 -7.40 -23.46 -36.98
N ALA A 103 -7.33 -24.00 -35.76
CA ALA A 103 -6.39 -25.05 -35.39
C ALA A 103 -6.65 -26.39 -36.12
N ASP A 104 -7.91 -26.70 -36.40
CA ASP A 104 -8.33 -27.92 -37.11
C ASP A 104 -8.29 -27.77 -38.64
N GLY A 105 -8.17 -26.54 -39.15
CA GLY A 105 -8.08 -26.25 -40.58
C GLY A 105 -6.80 -26.76 -41.26
N THR A 106 -6.75 -26.64 -42.59
CA THR A 106 -5.61 -27.07 -43.44
C THR A 106 -4.51 -26.01 -43.59
N GLY A 107 -4.52 -24.96 -42.76
CA GLY A 107 -3.56 -23.87 -42.82
C GLY A 107 -2.12 -24.26 -42.42
N PRO A 108 -1.15 -23.35 -42.56
CA PRO A 108 0.23 -23.57 -42.15
C PRO A 108 0.33 -24.03 -40.69
N MET A 109 1.23 -24.98 -40.40
CA MET A 109 1.37 -25.56 -39.06
C MET A 109 1.58 -24.49 -37.96
N ALA A 110 2.36 -23.44 -38.24
CA ALA A 110 2.61 -22.36 -37.27
C ALA A 110 1.32 -21.63 -36.86
N LEU A 111 0.44 -21.34 -37.83
CA LEU A 111 -0.86 -20.71 -37.58
C LEU A 111 -1.78 -21.63 -36.79
N ARG A 112 -1.77 -22.94 -37.10
CA ARG A 112 -2.57 -23.93 -36.37
C ARG A 112 -2.12 -24.07 -34.92
N GLN A 113 -0.81 -24.03 -34.67
CA GLN A 113 -0.23 -24.07 -33.33
C GLN A 113 -0.54 -22.79 -32.54
N GLU A 114 -0.45 -21.61 -33.16
CA GLU A 114 -0.89 -20.35 -32.55
C GLU A 114 -2.37 -20.41 -32.16
N ALA A 115 -3.23 -20.87 -33.07
CA ALA A 115 -4.65 -21.01 -32.81
C ALA A 115 -4.93 -22.02 -31.68
N ARG A 116 -4.27 -23.18 -31.67
CA ARG A 116 -4.39 -24.17 -30.57
C ARG A 116 -3.94 -23.58 -29.23
N TYR A 117 -2.86 -22.79 -29.22
CA TYR A 117 -2.42 -22.10 -28.02
C TYR A 117 -3.49 -21.12 -27.51
N LYS A 118 -4.03 -20.27 -28.40
CA LYS A 118 -5.07 -19.29 -28.05
C LYS A 118 -6.40 -19.93 -27.66
N GLU A 119 -6.74 -21.09 -28.22
CA GLU A 119 -7.87 -21.93 -27.79
C GLU A 119 -7.72 -22.30 -26.31
N GLY A 120 -6.59 -22.93 -25.95
CA GLY A 120 -6.33 -23.30 -24.56
C GLY A 120 -6.19 -22.08 -23.64
N LEU A 121 -5.64 -20.97 -24.11
CA LEU A 121 -5.54 -19.74 -23.32
C LEU A 121 -6.92 -19.18 -22.98
N SER A 122 -7.86 -19.23 -23.93
CA SER A 122 -9.24 -18.80 -23.69
C SER A 122 -9.93 -19.70 -22.66
N GLN A 123 -9.73 -21.03 -22.74
CA GLN A 123 -10.22 -21.99 -21.75
C GLN A 123 -9.61 -21.75 -20.37
N PHE A 124 -8.29 -21.51 -20.28
CA PHE A 124 -7.58 -21.24 -19.04
C PHE A 124 -8.11 -19.97 -18.37
N SER A 125 -8.25 -18.87 -19.14
CA SER A 125 -8.83 -17.61 -18.66
C SER A 125 -10.30 -17.74 -18.23
N ALA A 126 -11.02 -18.74 -18.74
CA ALA A 126 -12.39 -19.07 -18.34
C ALA A 126 -12.45 -19.98 -17.09
N GLY A 127 -11.31 -20.27 -16.45
CA GLY A 127 -11.21 -21.16 -15.29
C GLY A 127 -11.20 -22.65 -15.64
N GLN A 128 -11.18 -23.02 -16.93
CA GLN A 128 -11.22 -24.40 -17.42
C GLN A 128 -9.80 -24.96 -17.60
N SER A 129 -9.00 -24.97 -16.52
CA SER A 129 -7.57 -25.31 -16.58
C SER A 129 -7.29 -26.70 -17.15
N ASP A 130 -8.04 -27.72 -16.74
CA ASP A 130 -7.85 -29.09 -17.22
C ASP A 130 -8.09 -29.21 -18.72
N GLN A 131 -9.14 -28.54 -19.21
CA GLN A 131 -9.45 -28.50 -20.64
C GLN A 131 -8.36 -27.74 -21.42
N ALA A 132 -7.87 -26.62 -20.87
CA ALA A 132 -6.76 -25.87 -21.46
C ALA A 132 -5.50 -26.75 -21.62
N PHE A 133 -5.11 -27.47 -20.57
CA PHE A 133 -3.94 -28.37 -20.64
C PHE A 133 -4.16 -29.55 -21.59
N ALA A 134 -5.37 -30.08 -21.69
CA ALA A 134 -5.71 -31.09 -22.69
C ALA A 134 -5.57 -30.54 -24.12
N THR A 135 -6.06 -29.33 -24.38
CA THR A 135 -5.92 -28.63 -25.67
C THR A 135 -4.43 -28.40 -26.01
N TRP A 136 -3.62 -28.07 -25.01
CA TRP A 136 -2.19 -27.80 -25.19
C TRP A 136 -1.30 -29.05 -25.27
N ALA A 137 -1.81 -30.26 -24.99
CA ALA A 137 -1.00 -31.48 -24.96
C ALA A 137 -0.25 -31.77 -26.28
N GLY A 138 -0.76 -31.26 -27.41
CA GLY A 138 -0.14 -31.39 -28.74
C GLY A 138 0.84 -30.27 -29.13
N ILE A 139 1.06 -29.28 -28.26
CA ILE A 139 1.95 -28.15 -28.53
C ILE A 139 3.37 -28.49 -28.09
N SER A 140 4.23 -28.80 -29.05
CA SER A 140 5.63 -29.18 -28.82
C SER A 140 6.64 -28.20 -29.42
N ARG A 141 6.18 -27.15 -30.09
CA ARG A 141 7.04 -26.19 -30.80
C ARG A 141 7.08 -24.84 -30.09
N GLU A 142 8.30 -24.29 -30.05
CA GLU A 142 8.52 -22.91 -29.64
C GLU A 142 7.84 -21.93 -30.63
N PRO A 143 7.34 -20.78 -30.14
CA PRO A 143 7.42 -20.28 -28.76
C PRO A 143 6.23 -20.72 -27.87
N TRP A 144 5.38 -21.63 -28.34
CA TRP A 144 4.12 -21.92 -27.64
C TRP A 144 4.30 -22.92 -26.49
N SER A 145 5.22 -23.88 -26.62
CA SER A 145 5.53 -24.87 -25.58
C SER A 145 5.94 -24.23 -24.26
N TRP A 146 6.86 -23.26 -24.27
CA TRP A 146 7.28 -22.61 -23.01
C TRP A 146 6.13 -21.82 -22.35
N LEU A 147 5.26 -21.18 -23.15
CA LEU A 147 4.11 -20.44 -22.61
C LEU A 147 3.14 -21.36 -21.88
N VAL A 148 2.91 -22.55 -22.42
CA VAL A 148 2.09 -23.59 -21.77
C VAL A 148 2.72 -24.02 -20.44
N GLU A 149 4.04 -24.25 -20.41
CA GLU A 149 4.75 -24.58 -19.17
C GLU A 149 4.61 -23.46 -18.11
N MET A 150 4.71 -22.19 -18.51
CA MET A 150 4.49 -21.08 -17.58
C MET A 150 3.07 -21.02 -17.03
N HIS A 151 2.04 -21.31 -17.83
CA HIS A 151 0.67 -21.38 -17.32
C HIS A 151 0.47 -22.55 -16.37
N ARG A 152 1.22 -23.65 -16.56
CA ARG A 152 1.25 -24.74 -15.59
C ARG A 152 1.86 -24.31 -14.26
N LEU A 153 2.97 -23.58 -14.29
CA LEU A 153 3.57 -23.04 -13.06
C LEU A 153 2.69 -22.00 -12.38
N ASP A 154 1.94 -21.19 -13.14
CA ASP A 154 0.95 -20.27 -12.54
C ASP A 154 -0.20 -21.05 -11.88
N LYS A 155 -0.69 -22.13 -12.50
CA LYS A 155 -1.69 -23.01 -11.88
C LYS A 155 -1.16 -23.71 -10.64
N ASP A 156 0.06 -24.24 -10.70
CA ASP A 156 0.72 -24.87 -9.54
C ASP A 156 0.89 -23.85 -8.40
N PHE A 157 1.19 -22.59 -8.71
CA PHE A 157 1.21 -21.50 -7.72
C PHE A 157 -0.17 -21.23 -7.12
N ASP A 158 -1.20 -21.09 -7.94
CA ASP A 158 -2.58 -20.85 -7.50
C ASP A 158 -3.13 -22.02 -6.65
N ASP A 159 -2.70 -23.25 -6.95
CA ASP A 159 -2.99 -24.47 -6.16
C ASP A 159 -2.11 -24.61 -4.91
N GLN A 160 -1.27 -23.62 -4.61
CA GLN A 160 -0.31 -23.61 -3.49
C GLN A 160 0.78 -24.70 -3.56
N ASP A 161 1.01 -25.34 -4.72
CA ASP A 161 2.18 -26.19 -4.98
C ASP A 161 3.42 -25.34 -5.31
N HIS A 162 3.76 -24.44 -4.39
CA HIS A 162 4.92 -23.56 -4.48
C HIS A 162 6.24 -24.34 -4.63
N ALA A 163 6.32 -25.55 -4.04
CA ALA A 163 7.50 -26.40 -4.11
C ALA A 163 7.80 -26.84 -5.54
N ARG A 164 6.77 -27.16 -6.32
CA ARG A 164 6.91 -27.48 -7.74
C ARG A 164 7.36 -26.28 -8.56
N VAL A 165 6.78 -25.11 -8.34
CA VAL A 165 7.18 -23.86 -9.02
C VAL A 165 8.67 -23.59 -8.81
N LEU A 166 9.12 -23.62 -7.56
CA LEU A 166 10.52 -23.39 -7.19
C LEU A 166 11.49 -24.41 -7.80
N ARG A 167 11.05 -25.66 -8.00
CA ARG A 167 11.86 -26.73 -8.60
C ARG A 167 11.93 -26.63 -10.13
N GLU A 168 10.83 -26.31 -10.80
CA GLU A 168 10.70 -26.40 -12.26
C GLU A 168 11.04 -25.09 -12.98
N PHE A 169 10.77 -23.93 -12.36
CA PHE A 169 11.04 -22.62 -12.95
C PHE A 169 12.50 -22.40 -13.40
N PRO A 170 13.54 -22.78 -12.62
CA PRO A 170 14.94 -22.56 -13.02
C PRO A 170 15.28 -23.23 -14.37
N GLY A 171 14.84 -24.48 -14.56
CA GLY A 171 15.09 -25.23 -15.80
C GLY A 171 14.32 -24.65 -16.99
N LEU A 172 13.11 -24.14 -16.76
CA LEU A 172 12.34 -23.44 -17.78
C LEU A 172 13.04 -22.13 -18.19
N TYR A 173 13.41 -21.29 -17.22
CA TYR A 173 14.04 -19.98 -17.43
C TYR A 173 15.37 -20.08 -18.20
N ALA A 174 16.20 -21.09 -17.89
CA ALA A 174 17.48 -21.30 -18.54
C ALA A 174 17.37 -21.50 -20.06
N ARG A 175 16.28 -22.13 -20.54
CA ARG A 175 16.03 -22.44 -21.96
C ARG A 175 15.43 -21.27 -22.74
N CYS A 176 14.94 -20.25 -22.05
CA CYS A 176 14.25 -19.12 -22.65
C CYS A 176 15.22 -18.13 -23.32
N ASP A 177 14.78 -17.50 -24.40
CA ASP A 177 15.46 -16.32 -24.95
C ASP A 177 15.26 -15.10 -24.04
N ARG A 178 15.91 -13.97 -24.35
CA ARG A 178 15.84 -12.77 -23.50
C ARG A 178 14.41 -12.25 -23.32
N ALA A 179 13.67 -12.09 -24.42
CA ALA A 179 12.31 -11.55 -24.36
C ALA A 179 11.38 -12.44 -23.54
N THR A 180 11.61 -13.75 -23.60
CA THR A 180 10.88 -14.76 -22.85
C THR A 180 11.24 -14.72 -21.37
N ARG A 181 12.54 -14.63 -21.04
CA ARG A 181 13.03 -14.47 -19.67
C ARG A 181 12.43 -13.25 -18.98
N ASP A 182 12.34 -12.13 -19.71
CA ASP A 182 11.76 -10.91 -19.17
C ASP A 182 10.28 -11.10 -18.79
N ARG A 183 9.50 -11.82 -19.62
CA ARG A 183 8.11 -12.18 -19.29
C ARG A 183 8.01 -13.14 -18.10
N SER A 184 8.86 -14.15 -18.06
CA SER A 184 8.93 -15.09 -16.94
C SER A 184 9.25 -14.37 -15.62
N ALA A 185 10.20 -13.43 -15.64
CA ALA A 185 10.53 -12.59 -14.49
C ALA A 185 9.36 -11.71 -14.05
N SER A 186 8.60 -11.12 -14.99
CA SER A 186 7.37 -10.39 -14.64
C SER A 186 6.33 -11.28 -13.96
N ARG A 187 6.19 -12.55 -14.36
CA ARG A 187 5.28 -13.49 -13.69
C ARG A 187 5.74 -13.80 -12.26
N ILE A 188 7.02 -14.09 -12.06
CA ILE A 188 7.58 -14.31 -10.72
C ILE A 188 7.46 -13.05 -9.85
N ALA A 189 7.65 -11.85 -10.40
CA ALA A 189 7.44 -10.60 -9.66
C ALA A 189 6.01 -10.51 -9.10
N ARG A 190 4.98 -10.88 -9.90
CA ARG A 190 3.59 -10.93 -9.43
C ARG A 190 3.36 -12.00 -8.36
N GLN A 191 3.99 -13.17 -8.51
CA GLN A 191 3.92 -14.24 -7.50
C GLN A 191 4.57 -13.80 -6.18
N ILE A 192 5.74 -13.15 -6.23
CA ILE A 192 6.38 -12.53 -5.05
C ILE A 192 5.47 -11.47 -4.43
N ALA A 193 4.88 -10.58 -5.23
CA ALA A 193 3.95 -9.57 -4.73
C ALA A 193 2.72 -10.21 -4.07
N SER A 194 2.18 -11.29 -4.64
CA SER A 194 1.06 -12.06 -4.08
C SER A 194 1.44 -12.73 -2.76
N LEU A 195 2.58 -13.44 -2.71
CA LEU A 195 3.13 -14.04 -1.49
C LEU A 195 3.47 -12.97 -0.45
N ASN A 196 3.93 -11.80 -0.84
CA ASN A 196 4.26 -10.72 0.09
C ASN A 196 2.98 -10.09 0.67
N ALA A 197 1.95 -9.91 -0.16
CA ALA A 197 0.63 -9.52 0.32
C ALA A 197 0.08 -10.59 1.27
N GLY A 198 0.16 -11.87 0.90
CA GLY A 198 -0.24 -13.03 1.70
C GLY A 198 0.58 -13.21 2.98
N PHE A 199 1.88 -12.94 2.97
CA PHE A 199 2.76 -13.01 4.13
C PHE A 199 2.27 -12.11 5.27
N ARG A 200 1.72 -10.93 4.94
CA ARG A 200 1.10 -10.02 5.91
C ARG A 200 -0.16 -10.59 6.56
N THR A 201 -0.69 -11.70 6.04
CA THR A 201 -1.99 -12.28 6.37
C THR A 201 -1.87 -13.71 6.95
N SER A 202 -1.10 -14.58 6.29
CA SER A 202 -1.04 -16.03 6.52
C SER A 202 0.30 -16.52 7.07
N GLY A 203 1.32 -15.64 7.15
CA GLY A 203 2.63 -16.01 7.70
C GLY A 203 3.47 -16.93 6.80
N GLU A 204 3.27 -16.91 5.48
CA GLU A 204 4.02 -17.70 4.47
C GLU A 204 5.49 -17.28 4.26
N ARG A 205 6.18 -16.97 5.36
CA ARG A 205 7.57 -16.49 5.37
C ARG A 205 8.52 -17.40 4.62
N THR A 206 8.48 -18.70 4.91
CA THR A 206 9.41 -19.68 4.33
C THR A 206 9.27 -19.76 2.81
N THR A 207 8.04 -19.70 2.30
CA THR A 207 7.75 -19.69 0.86
C THR A 207 8.28 -18.42 0.22
N LEU A 208 7.96 -17.25 0.79
CA LEU A 208 8.43 -15.96 0.28
C LEU A 208 9.97 -15.91 0.23
N GLU A 209 10.64 -16.35 1.29
CA GLU A 209 12.10 -16.45 1.32
C GLU A 209 12.67 -17.40 0.26
N ALA A 210 11.96 -18.49 -0.07
CA ALA A 210 12.38 -19.40 -1.13
C ALA A 210 12.28 -18.75 -2.52
N PHE A 211 11.23 -17.98 -2.78
CA PHE A 211 11.09 -17.21 -4.03
C PHE A 211 12.16 -16.11 -4.15
N ILE A 212 12.51 -15.43 -3.05
CA ILE A 212 13.62 -14.46 -3.02
C ILE A 212 14.95 -15.16 -3.37
N ARG A 213 15.21 -16.36 -2.82
CA ARG A 213 16.41 -17.13 -3.17
C ARG A 213 16.43 -17.56 -4.64
N MET A 214 15.28 -18.02 -5.16
CA MET A 214 15.14 -18.35 -6.59
C MET A 214 15.44 -17.13 -7.46
N HIS A 215 14.93 -15.95 -7.10
CA HIS A 215 15.26 -14.71 -7.78
C HIS A 215 16.77 -14.47 -7.87
N ASP A 216 17.46 -14.56 -6.74
CA ASP A 216 18.89 -14.26 -6.63
C ASP A 216 19.79 -15.23 -7.39
N THR A 217 19.31 -16.45 -7.63
CA THR A 217 20.09 -17.52 -8.25
C THR A 217 19.75 -17.71 -9.72
N VAL A 218 18.51 -17.46 -10.13
CA VAL A 218 18.01 -17.77 -11.48
C VAL A 218 17.95 -16.53 -12.36
N MET A 219 17.50 -15.38 -11.82
CA MET A 219 17.14 -14.20 -12.61
C MET A 219 18.25 -13.13 -12.59
N THR A 220 19.51 -13.55 -12.62
CA THR A 220 20.68 -12.66 -12.48
C THR A 220 20.91 -11.74 -13.68
N ASP A 221 20.26 -11.99 -14.81
CA ASP A 221 20.39 -11.20 -16.04
C ASP A 221 19.31 -10.12 -16.18
N THR A 222 18.29 -10.05 -15.32
CA THR A 222 17.18 -9.09 -15.45
C THR A 222 16.79 -8.44 -14.13
N HIS A 223 16.32 -7.19 -14.18
CA HIS A 223 15.94 -6.39 -13.00
C HIS A 223 14.41 -6.31 -12.79
N ILE A 224 13.64 -7.04 -13.60
CA ILE A 224 12.17 -6.92 -13.65
C ILE A 224 11.51 -7.29 -12.32
N ALA A 225 12.10 -8.22 -11.57
CA ALA A 225 11.57 -8.68 -10.29
C ALA A 225 12.25 -8.01 -9.07
N ASP A 226 13.20 -7.10 -9.28
CA ASP A 226 13.96 -6.46 -8.21
C ASP A 226 13.07 -5.63 -7.27
N SER A 227 12.11 -4.88 -7.82
CA SER A 227 11.20 -4.04 -7.02
C SER A 227 10.35 -4.87 -6.06
N GLU A 228 9.76 -5.97 -6.52
CA GLU A 228 8.93 -6.83 -5.67
C GLU A 228 9.75 -7.65 -4.69
N THR A 229 10.96 -8.05 -5.08
CA THR A 229 11.93 -8.70 -4.18
C THR A 229 12.37 -7.74 -3.07
N ALA A 230 12.66 -6.49 -3.41
CA ALA A 230 13.01 -5.45 -2.44
C ALA A 230 11.83 -5.14 -1.50
N ASN A 231 10.60 -5.04 -2.01
CA ASN A 231 9.39 -4.91 -1.18
C ASN A 231 9.25 -6.07 -0.18
N ALA A 232 9.45 -7.31 -0.64
CA ALA A 232 9.38 -8.48 0.21
C ALA A 232 10.46 -8.46 1.31
N LEU A 233 11.69 -8.04 0.99
CA LEU A 233 12.75 -7.90 2.01
C LEU A 233 12.44 -6.81 3.04
N VAL A 234 11.86 -5.68 2.63
CA VAL A 234 11.38 -4.64 3.54
C VAL A 234 10.35 -5.21 4.51
N ASP A 235 9.38 -5.99 4.01
CA ASP A 235 8.35 -6.59 4.84
C ASP A 235 8.86 -7.70 5.75
N LEU A 236 9.92 -8.41 5.35
CA LEU A 236 10.64 -9.37 6.19
C LEU A 236 11.59 -8.72 7.22
N GLY A 237 11.71 -7.39 7.23
CA GLY A 237 12.63 -6.66 8.10
C GLY A 237 14.12 -6.83 7.73
N ARG A 238 14.42 -7.32 6.52
CA ARG A 238 15.80 -7.56 6.03
C ARG A 238 16.37 -6.29 5.38
N PHE A 239 16.37 -5.21 6.16
CA PHE A 239 16.68 -3.85 5.72
C PHE A 239 18.08 -3.70 5.11
N ASP A 240 19.11 -4.25 5.75
CA ASP A 240 20.49 -4.13 5.26
C ASP A 240 20.69 -4.79 3.88
N GLU A 241 19.93 -5.85 3.61
CA GLU A 241 19.93 -6.49 2.30
C GLU A 241 19.30 -5.61 1.23
N VAL A 242 18.23 -4.89 1.55
CA VAL A 242 17.62 -3.92 0.62
C VAL A 242 18.64 -2.85 0.24
N LEU A 243 19.31 -2.26 1.24
CA LEU A 243 20.30 -1.20 1.01
C LEU A 243 21.50 -1.68 0.18
N ARG A 244 21.95 -2.91 0.42
CA ARG A 244 23.10 -3.51 -0.27
C ARG A 244 22.77 -3.98 -1.70
N ARG A 245 21.63 -4.65 -1.88
CA ARG A 245 21.28 -5.34 -3.14
C ARG A 245 20.53 -4.46 -4.12
N PHE A 246 19.74 -3.52 -3.61
CA PHE A 246 18.82 -2.71 -4.41
C PHE A 246 19.11 -1.21 -4.28
N PRO A 247 20.36 -0.74 -4.52
CA PRO A 247 20.73 0.67 -4.31
C PRO A 247 20.05 1.64 -5.29
N ASN A 248 19.40 1.15 -6.34
CA ASN A 248 18.71 1.96 -7.35
C ASN A 248 17.18 1.99 -7.17
N HIS A 249 16.68 1.46 -6.05
CA HIS A 249 15.24 1.36 -5.76
C HIS A 249 14.82 2.39 -4.69
N PRO A 250 14.61 3.67 -5.07
CA PRO A 250 14.48 4.77 -4.12
C PRO A 250 13.31 4.61 -3.15
N LEU A 251 12.18 4.05 -3.61
CA LEU A 251 11.01 3.84 -2.75
C LEU A 251 11.28 2.81 -1.65
N GLN A 252 11.93 1.70 -1.99
CA GLN A 252 12.27 0.64 -1.04
C GLN A 252 13.41 1.06 -0.10
N ILE A 253 14.40 1.80 -0.59
CA ILE A 253 15.43 2.42 0.25
C ILE A 253 14.79 3.42 1.21
N ARG A 254 13.88 4.27 0.72
CA ARG A 254 13.14 5.22 1.56
C ARG A 254 12.45 4.50 2.69
N GLU A 255 11.60 3.52 2.35
CA GLU A 255 10.86 2.74 3.34
C GLU A 255 11.80 2.04 4.34
N THR A 256 12.91 1.49 3.86
CA THR A 256 13.94 0.84 4.68
C THR A 256 14.55 1.80 5.69
N LEU A 257 15.06 2.95 5.23
CA LEU A 257 15.71 3.93 6.09
C LEU A 257 14.72 4.56 7.07
N MET A 258 13.48 4.80 6.64
CA MET A 258 12.42 5.27 7.53
C MET A 258 12.12 4.27 8.66
N ARG A 259 11.98 2.98 8.34
CA ARG A 259 11.73 1.93 9.35
C ARG A 259 12.91 1.72 10.31
N GLN A 260 14.15 1.91 9.84
CA GLN A 260 15.35 1.89 10.69
C GLN A 260 15.57 3.20 11.46
N GLY A 261 14.74 4.21 11.25
CA GLY A 261 14.92 5.52 11.89
C GLY A 261 16.12 6.33 11.38
N ARG A 262 16.65 6.01 10.19
CA ARG A 262 17.87 6.59 9.60
C ARG A 262 17.56 7.77 8.68
N TYR A 263 16.90 8.80 9.19
CA TYR A 263 16.42 9.93 8.38
C TYR A 263 17.53 10.85 7.87
N GLU A 264 18.65 10.97 8.57
CA GLU A 264 19.79 11.75 8.06
C GLU A 264 20.40 11.08 6.82
N ASP A 265 20.55 9.76 6.82
CA ASP A 265 20.99 9.00 5.63
C ASP A 265 20.00 9.15 4.48
N LEU A 266 18.70 9.18 4.80
CA LEU A 266 17.63 9.41 3.83
C LEU A 266 17.74 10.81 3.20
N LEU A 267 17.98 11.84 4.00
CA LEU A 267 18.22 13.21 3.53
C LEU A 267 19.49 13.33 2.69
N GLN A 268 20.58 12.72 3.14
CA GLN A 268 21.84 12.74 2.40
C GLN A 268 21.64 12.17 0.99
N ARG A 269 20.89 11.06 0.89
CA ARG A 269 20.68 10.34 -0.37
C ARG A 269 19.62 10.97 -1.28
N PHE A 270 18.54 11.49 -0.70
CA PHE A 270 17.35 11.95 -1.44
C PHE A 270 17.01 13.43 -1.22
N SER A 271 17.98 14.26 -0.82
CA SER A 271 17.81 15.72 -0.70
C SER A 271 17.27 16.39 -1.97
N HIS A 272 17.52 15.78 -3.14
CA HIS A 272 17.05 16.21 -4.46
C HIS A 272 15.61 15.77 -4.79
N MET A 273 14.98 14.93 -3.96
CA MET A 273 13.59 14.48 -4.09
C MET A 273 12.77 15.15 -2.98
N PRO A 274 12.11 16.29 -3.25
CA PRO A 274 11.47 17.11 -2.22
C PRO A 274 10.50 16.35 -1.31
N ASP A 275 9.68 15.45 -1.87
CA ASP A 275 8.71 14.70 -1.07
C ASP A 275 9.37 13.76 -0.05
N ILE A 276 10.43 13.05 -0.47
CA ILE A 276 11.18 12.14 0.40
C ILE A 276 11.96 12.94 1.45
N ALA A 277 12.60 14.03 1.04
CA ALA A 277 13.36 14.86 1.95
C ALA A 277 12.47 15.58 2.97
N ALA A 278 11.30 16.06 2.54
CA ALA A 278 10.31 16.65 3.42
C ALA A 278 9.75 15.63 4.41
N GLU A 279 9.46 14.41 3.98
CA GLU A 279 9.05 13.32 4.86
C GLU A 279 10.12 13.02 5.92
N ALA A 280 11.41 13.02 5.55
CA ALA A 280 12.53 12.81 6.46
C ALA A 280 12.76 13.98 7.44
N LEU A 281 12.74 15.23 6.96
CA LEU A 281 12.83 16.43 7.80
C LEU A 281 11.66 16.50 8.76
N ARG A 282 10.46 16.21 8.25
CA ARG A 282 9.25 16.10 9.06
C ARG A 282 9.49 15.04 10.10
N ALA A 283 9.90 13.81 9.74
CA ALA A 283 10.24 12.69 10.64
C ALA A 283 11.20 13.02 11.80
N MET A 284 12.02 14.07 11.65
CA MET A 284 12.97 14.56 12.66
C MET A 284 12.51 15.82 13.41
N GLY A 285 11.28 16.31 13.18
CA GLY A 285 10.78 17.56 13.74
C GLY A 285 11.42 18.82 13.14
N ARG A 286 12.14 18.70 12.02
CA ARG A 286 12.83 19.79 11.31
C ARG A 286 11.92 20.46 10.27
N GLY A 287 10.66 20.69 10.65
CA GLY A 287 9.63 21.18 9.73
C GLY A 287 9.95 22.58 9.16
N SER A 288 10.61 23.45 9.92
CA SER A 288 11.02 24.78 9.45
C SER A 288 11.92 24.70 8.22
N GLU A 289 12.86 23.76 8.20
CA GLU A 289 13.76 23.55 7.05
C GLU A 289 13.01 23.12 5.79
N ILE A 290 11.87 22.42 5.94
CA ILE A 290 11.02 22.08 4.79
C ILE A 290 10.52 23.36 4.14
N MET A 291 10.02 24.28 4.96
CA MET A 291 9.44 25.56 4.51
C MET A 291 10.48 26.47 3.85
N GLU A 292 11.73 26.41 4.32
CA GLU A 292 12.84 27.18 3.78
C GLU A 292 13.39 26.60 2.47
N ARG A 293 13.54 25.26 2.40
CA ARG A 293 14.26 24.60 1.30
C ARG A 293 13.35 24.15 0.16
N TYR A 294 12.11 23.81 0.45
CA TYR A 294 11.21 23.18 -0.51
C TYR A 294 9.93 24.00 -0.70
N LYS A 295 9.65 24.35 -1.96
CA LYS A 295 8.35 24.91 -2.36
C LYS A 295 7.35 23.78 -2.56
N LEU A 296 6.92 23.15 -1.46
CA LEU A 296 5.93 22.09 -1.51
C LEU A 296 4.52 22.70 -1.61
N GLY A 297 3.64 21.99 -2.31
CA GLY A 297 2.19 22.22 -2.25
C GLY A 297 1.49 20.99 -1.69
N GLY A 298 0.17 21.11 -1.50
CA GLY A 298 -0.68 19.99 -1.14
C GLY A 298 -0.42 19.41 0.26
N TYR A 299 -0.61 18.10 0.39
CA TYR A 299 -0.74 17.40 1.67
C TYR A 299 0.49 17.58 2.59
N THR A 300 1.71 17.35 2.10
CA THR A 300 2.94 17.43 2.90
C THR A 300 3.16 18.82 3.49
N TRP A 301 2.80 19.87 2.75
CA TRP A 301 2.87 21.25 3.22
C TRP A 301 1.89 21.51 4.38
N TYR A 302 0.63 21.10 4.23
CA TYR A 302 -0.38 21.26 5.28
C TYR A 302 0.05 20.59 6.58
N TRP A 303 0.53 19.33 6.51
CA TRP A 303 1.00 18.64 7.71
C TRP A 303 2.23 19.27 8.33
N THR A 304 3.13 19.80 7.52
CA THR A 304 4.30 20.51 8.05
C THR A 304 3.87 21.74 8.85
N LEU A 305 2.92 22.52 8.32
CA LEU A 305 2.39 23.68 9.04
C LEU A 305 1.68 23.28 10.35
N ILE A 306 0.88 22.21 10.32
CA ILE A 306 0.19 21.69 11.52
C ILE A 306 1.21 21.23 12.57
N ASP A 307 2.22 20.46 12.16
CA ASP A 307 3.26 19.94 13.04
C ASP A 307 4.08 21.06 13.69
N LEU A 308 4.24 22.19 13.00
CA LEU A 308 4.93 23.40 13.48
C LEU A 308 4.05 24.34 14.31
N ASP A 309 2.81 23.96 14.64
CA ASP A 309 1.83 24.83 15.32
C ASP A 309 1.47 26.11 14.53
N ARG A 310 1.69 26.11 13.21
CA ARG A 310 1.36 27.23 12.30
C ARG A 310 -0.01 27.05 11.67
N LEU A 311 -0.98 26.61 12.49
CA LEU A 311 -2.32 26.29 12.00
C LEU A 311 -2.98 27.50 11.34
N ASP A 312 -2.80 28.70 11.89
CA ASP A 312 -3.39 29.94 11.37
C ASP A 312 -3.03 30.20 9.89
N GLU A 313 -1.86 29.77 9.45
CA GLU A 313 -1.46 29.90 8.03
C GLU A 313 -2.22 28.93 7.14
N VAL A 314 -2.47 27.71 7.61
CA VAL A 314 -3.35 26.76 6.93
C VAL A 314 -4.76 27.33 6.85
N LEU A 315 -5.25 27.95 7.93
CA LEU A 315 -6.59 28.53 7.99
C LEU A 315 -6.75 29.76 7.09
N ALA A 316 -5.66 30.48 6.81
CA ALA A 316 -5.66 31.65 5.95
C ALA A 316 -5.75 31.31 4.44
N MET A 317 -5.58 30.03 4.06
CA MET A 317 -5.62 29.60 2.66
C MET A 317 -7.05 29.68 2.10
N LYS A 318 -7.19 30.26 0.90
CA LYS A 318 -8.49 30.42 0.21
C LYS A 318 -8.49 29.79 -1.19
N PRO A 319 -9.55 29.04 -1.56
CA PRO A 319 -10.61 28.53 -0.68
C PRO A 319 -10.07 27.48 0.31
N PRO A 320 -10.71 27.27 1.47
CA PRO A 320 -10.29 26.24 2.40
C PRO A 320 -10.47 24.86 1.75
N ASP A 321 -9.37 24.13 1.64
CA ASP A 321 -9.36 22.71 1.26
C ASP A 321 -10.08 21.89 2.35
N ASP A 322 -10.56 20.69 2.01
CA ASP A 322 -11.35 19.86 2.93
C ASP A 322 -10.58 19.51 4.21
N ILE A 323 -9.26 19.38 4.09
CA ILE A 323 -8.38 19.19 5.24
C ILE A 323 -8.42 20.39 6.21
N VAL A 324 -8.53 21.62 5.70
CA VAL A 324 -8.61 22.84 6.52
C VAL A 324 -9.91 22.87 7.30
N LEU A 325 -11.03 22.56 6.62
CA LEU A 325 -12.34 22.45 7.27
C LEU A 325 -12.34 21.39 8.37
N PHE A 326 -11.67 20.26 8.12
CA PHE A 326 -11.56 19.17 9.09
C PHE A 326 -10.79 19.62 10.33
N ILE A 327 -9.64 20.28 10.13
CA ILE A 327 -8.82 20.76 11.23
C ILE A 327 -9.53 21.83 12.05
N GLN A 328 -10.30 22.72 11.41
CA GLN A 328 -11.12 23.74 12.08
C GLN A 328 -12.30 23.15 12.87
N GLY A 329 -12.59 21.85 12.74
CA GLY A 329 -13.78 21.24 13.31
C GLY A 329 -15.07 21.70 12.63
N ARG A 330 -15.00 22.25 11.42
CA ARG A 330 -16.17 22.68 10.62
C ARG A 330 -16.82 21.48 9.93
N LEU A 331 -17.19 20.49 10.75
CA LEU A 331 -17.68 19.20 10.28
C LEU A 331 -18.98 19.33 9.50
N ASP A 332 -19.87 20.27 9.83
CA ASP A 332 -21.13 20.47 9.10
C ASP A 332 -20.89 20.84 7.63
N GLU A 333 -19.86 21.64 7.33
CA GLU A 333 -19.51 22.00 5.96
C GLU A 333 -18.91 20.83 5.19
N LEU A 334 -18.11 20.00 5.85
CA LEU A 334 -17.62 18.76 5.25
C LEU A 334 -18.74 17.74 5.04
N ALA A 335 -19.65 17.60 5.99
CA ALA A 335 -20.84 16.77 5.89
C ALA A 335 -21.73 17.22 4.72
N ALA A 336 -21.91 18.52 4.53
CA ALA A 336 -22.65 19.07 3.38
C ALA A 336 -21.99 18.73 2.03
N LYS A 337 -20.68 18.49 2.01
CA LYS A 337 -19.94 17.98 0.84
C LYS A 337 -19.95 16.45 0.72
N GLY A 338 -20.60 15.73 1.63
CA GLY A 338 -20.69 14.27 1.65
C GLY A 338 -19.47 13.55 2.22
N HIS A 339 -18.63 14.22 3.03
CA HIS A 339 -17.47 13.59 3.66
C HIS A 339 -17.89 12.59 4.73
N THR A 340 -17.60 11.31 4.52
CA THR A 340 -17.93 10.21 5.43
C THR A 340 -17.42 10.44 6.85
N ASP A 341 -16.15 10.85 7.02
CA ASP A 341 -15.57 11.06 8.35
C ASP A 341 -16.30 12.15 9.14
N ALA A 342 -16.75 13.22 8.48
CA ALA A 342 -17.50 14.29 9.12
C ALA A 342 -18.93 13.86 9.48
N LEU A 343 -19.61 13.14 8.58
CA LEU A 343 -20.94 12.56 8.84
C LEU A 343 -20.92 11.60 10.02
N LEU A 344 -19.93 10.70 10.07
CA LEU A 344 -19.76 9.76 11.18
C LEU A 344 -19.44 10.48 12.50
N ALA A 345 -18.56 11.49 12.46
CA ALA A 345 -18.22 12.28 13.65
C ALA A 345 -19.41 13.06 14.23
N LEU A 346 -20.35 13.50 13.37
CA LEU A 346 -21.58 14.17 13.74
C LEU A 346 -22.72 13.21 14.12
N GLY A 347 -22.52 11.89 14.02
CA GLY A 347 -23.57 10.90 14.27
C GLY A 347 -24.64 10.81 13.17
N ARG A 348 -24.35 11.34 11.97
CA ARG A 348 -25.23 11.37 10.78
C ARG A 348 -24.93 10.20 9.84
N SER A 349 -24.88 8.98 10.38
CA SER A 349 -24.49 7.79 9.62
C SER A 349 -25.50 7.44 8.51
N ASP A 350 -26.77 7.79 8.69
CA ASP A 350 -27.84 7.64 7.71
C ASP A 350 -27.61 8.44 6.41
N GLU A 351 -26.84 9.53 6.50
CA GLU A 351 -26.51 10.40 5.37
C GLU A 351 -25.24 9.97 4.60
N VAL A 352 -24.52 8.94 5.07
CA VAL A 352 -23.29 8.47 4.40
C VAL A 352 -23.62 7.89 3.01
N PRO A 353 -22.91 8.31 1.94
CA PRO A 353 -23.12 7.80 0.58
C PRO A 353 -23.01 6.28 0.51
N GLU A 354 -23.87 5.63 -0.29
CA GLU A 354 -23.94 4.16 -0.39
C GLU A 354 -22.59 3.51 -0.70
N LYS A 355 -21.83 4.11 -1.63
CA LYS A 355 -20.48 3.65 -2.01
C LYS A 355 -19.49 3.59 -0.83
N ASP A 356 -19.73 4.37 0.23
CA ASP A 356 -18.86 4.50 1.39
C ASP A 356 -19.35 3.65 2.58
N ARG A 357 -20.53 3.04 2.51
CA ARG A 357 -21.09 2.18 3.58
C ARG A 357 -20.37 0.84 3.73
N ALA A 358 -19.58 0.44 2.73
CA ALA A 358 -18.71 -0.72 2.84
C ALA A 358 -17.39 -0.40 3.55
N GLN A 359 -17.10 0.86 3.89
CA GLN A 359 -15.87 1.23 4.59
C GLN A 359 -15.96 0.82 6.07
N ALA A 360 -14.85 0.34 6.63
CA ALA A 360 -14.84 -0.13 8.02
C ALA A 360 -15.17 0.94 9.06
N LYS A 361 -14.86 2.23 8.81
CA LYS A 361 -15.26 3.32 9.72
C LYS A 361 -16.78 3.42 9.84
N PHE A 362 -17.50 3.29 8.72
CA PHE A 362 -18.96 3.27 8.72
C PHE A 362 -19.47 2.05 9.49
N LEU A 363 -18.97 0.85 9.16
CA LEU A 363 -19.37 -0.39 9.81
C LEU A 363 -19.14 -0.36 11.34
N ILE A 364 -18.03 0.23 11.79
CA ILE A 364 -17.78 0.45 13.22
C ILE A 364 -18.85 1.39 13.82
N ALA A 365 -19.08 2.53 13.18
CA ALA A 365 -20.03 3.52 13.68
C ALA A 365 -21.48 3.02 13.73
N THR A 366 -21.84 2.04 12.90
CA THR A 366 -23.16 1.38 12.89
C THR A 366 -23.24 0.10 13.71
N GLY A 367 -22.16 -0.29 14.41
CA GLY A 367 -22.13 -1.49 15.24
C GLY A 367 -21.91 -2.82 14.48
N GLU A 368 -21.62 -2.77 13.18
CA GLU A 368 -21.30 -3.92 12.33
C GLU A 368 -19.83 -4.39 12.52
N HIS A 369 -19.40 -4.58 13.77
CA HIS A 369 -18.00 -4.86 14.15
C HIS A 369 -17.42 -6.09 13.46
N GLU A 370 -18.17 -7.20 13.39
CA GLU A 370 -17.69 -8.44 12.75
C GLU A 370 -17.46 -8.27 11.25
N ARG A 371 -18.31 -7.49 10.59
CA ARG A 371 -18.15 -7.16 9.17
C ARG A 371 -16.94 -6.25 8.96
N ALA A 372 -16.72 -5.28 9.86
CA ALA A 372 -15.52 -4.44 9.84
C ALA A 372 -14.24 -5.26 10.02
N LEU A 373 -14.23 -6.21 10.96
CA LEU A 373 -13.11 -7.14 11.17
C LEU A 373 -12.89 -8.03 9.93
N ALA A 374 -13.97 -8.51 9.31
CA ALA A 374 -13.87 -9.35 8.11
C ALA A 374 -13.21 -8.64 6.92
N LEU A 375 -13.38 -7.32 6.77
CA LEU A 375 -12.69 -6.54 5.72
C LEU A 375 -11.17 -6.59 5.85
N TYR A 376 -10.66 -6.68 7.08
CA TYR A 376 -9.23 -6.69 7.39
C TYR A 376 -8.75 -8.01 7.99
N ARG A 377 -9.54 -9.09 7.87
CA ARG A 377 -9.16 -10.43 8.37
C ARG A 377 -7.78 -10.86 7.87
N HIS A 378 -7.42 -10.33 6.70
CA HIS A 378 -6.16 -10.61 6.01
C HIS A 378 -5.13 -9.50 6.20
N ASP A 379 -5.49 -8.23 6.43
CA ASP A 379 -4.49 -7.15 6.58
C ASP A 379 -4.54 -6.57 8.00
N ILE A 380 -3.87 -7.25 8.93
CA ILE A 380 -3.80 -6.84 10.33
C ILE A 380 -3.21 -5.42 10.46
N ARG A 381 -2.26 -5.04 9.58
CA ARG A 381 -1.62 -3.72 9.62
C ARG A 381 -2.62 -2.62 9.26
N SER A 382 -3.38 -2.81 8.19
CA SER A 382 -4.40 -1.84 7.76
C SER A 382 -5.63 -1.83 8.65
N GLY A 383 -5.95 -2.96 9.27
CA GLY A 383 -7.11 -3.15 10.14
C GLY A 383 -6.87 -2.87 11.62
N PHE A 384 -5.66 -2.47 12.05
CA PHE A 384 -5.38 -2.39 13.49
C PHE A 384 -6.30 -1.41 14.22
N TYR A 385 -6.68 -0.26 13.62
CA TYR A 385 -7.63 0.65 14.27
C TYR A 385 -9.01 0.00 14.48
N VAL A 386 -9.45 -0.86 13.56
CA VAL A 386 -10.69 -1.65 13.69
C VAL A 386 -10.55 -2.64 14.83
N ARG A 387 -9.45 -3.38 14.87
CA ARG A 387 -9.17 -4.34 15.95
C ARG A 387 -9.09 -3.66 17.32
N ALA A 388 -8.43 -2.49 17.39
CA ALA A 388 -8.33 -1.70 18.60
C ALA A 388 -9.71 -1.24 19.09
N TYR A 389 -10.56 -0.73 18.18
CA TYR A 389 -11.94 -0.36 18.47
C TYR A 389 -12.77 -1.57 18.93
N CYS A 390 -12.78 -2.65 18.15
CA CYS A 390 -13.57 -3.83 18.48
C CYS A 390 -13.10 -4.48 19.78
N GLY A 391 -11.79 -4.53 20.03
CA GLY A 391 -11.23 -5.01 21.30
C GLY A 391 -11.64 -4.13 22.47
N LEU A 392 -11.69 -2.80 22.28
CA LEU A 392 -12.25 -1.88 23.29
C LEU A 392 -13.72 -2.19 23.58
N GLU A 393 -14.55 -2.42 22.57
CA GLU A 393 -15.95 -2.79 22.80
C GLU A 393 -16.08 -4.13 23.54
N ARG A 394 -15.30 -5.15 23.16
CA ARG A 394 -15.27 -6.44 23.86
C ARG A 394 -14.89 -6.27 25.33
N TRP A 395 -13.88 -5.44 25.60
CA TRP A 395 -13.47 -5.11 26.96
C TRP A 395 -14.58 -4.45 27.78
N ILE A 396 -15.25 -3.44 27.21
CA ILE A 396 -16.36 -2.72 27.86
C ILE A 396 -17.52 -3.67 28.22
N HIS A 397 -17.77 -4.67 27.38
CA HIS A 397 -18.79 -5.69 27.63
C HIS A 397 -18.32 -6.85 28.52
N GLY A 398 -17.10 -6.79 29.06
CA GLY A 398 -16.54 -7.78 30.00
C GLY A 398 -15.82 -8.96 29.34
N ASP A 399 -15.75 -9.04 28.01
CA ASP A 399 -15.05 -10.09 27.28
C ASP A 399 -13.56 -9.75 27.10
N ARG A 400 -12.82 -9.87 28.19
CA ARG A 400 -11.39 -9.51 28.24
C ARG A 400 -10.53 -10.40 27.35
N ALA A 401 -10.87 -11.68 27.22
CA ALA A 401 -10.09 -12.63 26.42
C ALA A 401 -10.16 -12.28 24.93
N ALA A 402 -11.37 -12.01 24.40
CA ALA A 402 -11.53 -11.59 23.01
C ALA A 402 -10.90 -10.22 22.74
N ALA A 403 -10.95 -9.29 23.71
CA ALA A 403 -10.27 -8.00 23.60
C ALA A 403 -8.76 -8.17 23.42
N GLU A 404 -8.13 -9.00 24.27
CA GLU A 404 -6.70 -9.28 24.20
C GLU A 404 -6.30 -9.94 22.87
N GLU A 405 -7.07 -10.91 22.38
CA GLU A 405 -6.83 -11.53 21.07
C GLU A 405 -6.82 -10.50 19.92
N LEU A 406 -7.73 -9.53 19.96
CA LEU A 406 -7.78 -8.46 18.97
C LEU A 406 -6.58 -7.51 19.07
N TRP A 407 -6.07 -7.26 20.28
CA TRP A 407 -4.94 -6.36 20.52
C TRP A 407 -3.57 -7.02 20.36
N LEU A 408 -3.50 -8.35 20.28
CA LEU A 408 -2.26 -9.05 19.93
C LEU A 408 -1.81 -8.64 18.52
N LEU A 409 -0.62 -8.03 18.47
CA LEU A 409 0.11 -7.76 17.24
C LEU A 409 1.29 -8.70 17.15
N ASP A 410 1.50 -9.28 15.97
CA ASP A 410 2.76 -9.96 15.67
C ASP A 410 3.91 -8.93 15.80
N PRO A 411 4.95 -9.20 16.61
CA PRO A 411 6.12 -8.33 16.72
C PRO A 411 6.77 -7.98 15.37
N ALA A 412 6.68 -8.88 14.36
CA ALA A 412 7.18 -8.63 13.02
C ALA A 412 6.32 -7.62 12.21
N HIS A 413 5.10 -7.32 12.68
CA HIS A 413 4.11 -6.51 12.00
C HIS A 413 3.82 -5.18 12.72
N GLU A 414 4.68 -4.79 13.67
CA GLU A 414 4.41 -3.65 14.53
C GLU A 414 4.34 -2.31 13.76
N LEU A 415 3.42 -1.45 14.22
CA LEU A 415 2.67 -0.48 13.44
C LEU A 415 3.50 0.58 12.70
N ILE A 416 3.19 0.76 11.41
CA ILE A 416 3.68 1.86 10.54
C ILE A 416 2.62 2.98 10.42
N GLN A 417 1.45 2.82 11.08
CA GLN A 417 0.31 3.72 10.85
C GLN A 417 0.28 4.93 11.79
N ASN A 418 -0.02 6.09 11.21
CA ASN A 418 -0.22 7.38 11.88
C ASN A 418 -1.42 7.43 12.85
N ALA A 419 -2.45 6.60 12.65
CA ALA A 419 -3.75 6.81 13.30
C ALA A 419 -3.95 6.04 14.63
N PRO A 420 -3.47 4.80 14.83
CA PRO A 420 -3.83 4.04 16.02
C PRO A 420 -2.74 3.94 17.09
N TYR A 421 -1.69 4.77 17.03
CA TYR A 421 -0.61 4.71 18.03
C TYR A 421 -1.12 5.06 19.44
N THR A 422 -2.06 6.00 19.58
CA THR A 422 -2.63 6.36 20.89
C THR A 422 -3.37 5.17 21.50
N MET A 423 -4.16 4.44 20.70
CA MET A 423 -4.78 3.21 21.16
C MET A 423 -3.73 2.18 21.59
N HIS A 424 -2.73 1.91 20.74
CA HIS A 424 -1.76 0.85 20.99
C HIS A 424 -0.83 1.12 22.17
N TYR A 425 -0.20 2.29 22.18
CA TYR A 425 0.86 2.61 23.13
C TYR A 425 0.34 3.24 24.42
N LEU A 426 -0.85 3.83 24.41
CA LEU A 426 -1.38 4.55 25.57
C LEU A 426 -2.64 3.90 26.14
N PHE A 427 -3.72 3.78 25.36
CA PHE A 427 -4.99 3.35 25.91
C PHE A 427 -5.04 1.86 26.24
N ILE A 428 -4.53 0.97 25.38
CA ILE A 428 -4.53 -0.48 25.67
C ILE A 428 -3.71 -0.81 26.94
N PRO A 429 -2.47 -0.30 27.12
CA PRO A 429 -1.74 -0.49 28.38
C PRO A 429 -2.48 0.07 29.59
N PHE A 430 -3.11 1.24 29.46
CA PHE A 430 -3.89 1.80 30.56
C PHE A 430 -5.15 0.99 30.88
N ILE A 431 -5.86 0.47 29.86
CA ILE A 431 -7.00 -0.43 30.01
C ILE A 431 -6.58 -1.71 30.76
N ARG A 432 -5.40 -2.25 30.44
CA ARG A 432 -4.82 -3.40 31.17
C ARG A 432 -4.53 -3.07 32.63
N GLU A 433 -4.00 -1.88 32.94
CA GLU A 433 -3.84 -1.42 34.32
C GLU A 433 -5.18 -1.36 35.06
N LEU A 434 -6.24 -0.82 34.43
CA LEU A 434 -7.61 -0.85 34.98
C LEU A 434 -8.11 -2.29 35.18
N GLY A 435 -7.66 -3.23 34.35
CA GLY A 435 -7.94 -4.66 34.45
C GLY A 435 -7.17 -5.39 35.55
N GLY A 436 -6.20 -4.75 36.21
CA GLY A 436 -5.39 -5.30 37.30
C GLY A 436 -3.89 -5.45 36.98
N ASP A 437 -3.48 -5.27 35.72
CA ASP A 437 -2.09 -5.40 35.29
C ASP A 437 -1.32 -4.08 35.46
N ARG A 438 -0.94 -3.79 36.71
CA ARG A 438 -0.34 -2.49 37.13
C ARG A 438 0.98 -2.12 36.45
N GLU A 439 1.61 -3.03 35.71
CA GLU A 439 2.89 -2.80 35.05
C GLU A 439 2.74 -2.59 33.53
N ALA A 440 1.52 -2.63 32.98
CA ALA A 440 1.30 -2.58 31.54
C ALA A 440 1.89 -1.33 30.88
N ILE A 441 1.72 -0.13 31.45
CA ILE A 441 2.33 1.11 30.93
C ILE A 441 3.86 1.05 31.04
N ALA A 442 4.39 0.56 32.16
CA ALA A 442 5.84 0.46 32.35
C ALA A 442 6.50 -0.49 31.34
N ARG A 443 5.86 -1.63 31.05
CA ARG A 443 6.32 -2.57 30.01
C ARG A 443 6.23 -1.97 28.62
N MET A 444 5.15 -1.24 28.31
CA MET A 444 5.02 -0.54 27.02
C MET A 444 6.11 0.53 26.85
N ARG A 445 6.41 1.29 27.91
CA ARG A 445 7.53 2.25 27.91
C ARG A 445 8.87 1.57 27.62
N ALA A 446 9.20 0.52 28.38
CA ALA A 446 10.46 -0.21 28.20
C ALA A 446 10.60 -0.75 26.76
N ARG A 447 9.51 -1.23 26.17
CA ARG A 447 9.47 -1.65 24.77
C ARG A 447 9.77 -0.50 23.80
N VAL A 448 9.08 0.63 23.93
CA VAL A 448 9.29 1.80 23.06
C VAL A 448 10.73 2.35 23.16
N GLU A 449 11.35 2.25 24.33
CA GLU A 449 12.75 2.62 24.55
C GLU A 449 13.73 1.64 23.91
N GLN A 450 13.51 0.33 24.06
CA GLN A 450 14.36 -0.73 23.49
C GLN A 450 14.38 -0.71 21.96
N GLU A 451 13.24 -0.38 21.35
CA GLU A 451 13.08 -0.37 19.89
C GLU A 451 13.69 0.88 19.24
N ASP A 452 14.27 1.79 20.03
CA ASP A 452 14.92 3.02 19.60
C ASP A 452 14.10 3.84 18.59
N ARG A 453 12.77 3.84 18.75
CA ARG A 453 11.82 4.51 17.84
C ARG A 453 11.81 6.02 18.05
N ARG A 454 12.98 6.66 17.89
CA ARG A 454 13.18 8.09 18.11
C ARG A 454 12.38 9.00 17.19
N TRP A 455 11.77 8.47 16.13
CA TRP A 455 11.34 9.29 15.01
C TRP A 455 9.95 8.93 14.48
N ALA A 456 9.29 9.95 13.93
CA ALA A 456 7.91 9.96 13.43
C ALA A 456 6.87 9.35 14.42
N HIS A 457 6.49 8.08 14.24
CA HIS A 457 5.31 7.52 14.93
C HIS A 457 5.58 7.03 16.35
N GLY A 458 6.82 6.68 16.70
CA GLY A 458 7.19 6.26 18.06
C GLY A 458 7.45 7.42 19.02
N GLN A 459 7.68 8.61 18.48
CA GLN A 459 8.13 9.76 19.29
C GLN A 459 7.03 10.28 20.22
N ARG A 460 5.84 10.57 19.70
CA ARG A 460 4.70 11.01 20.53
C ARG A 460 4.34 9.99 21.62
N PRO A 461 4.17 8.69 21.32
CA PRO A 461 4.04 7.64 22.34
C PRO A 461 5.14 7.68 23.41
N ARG A 462 6.40 7.84 22.99
CA ARG A 462 7.54 7.87 23.92
C ARG A 462 7.40 9.03 24.91
N TYR A 463 7.12 10.25 24.44
CA TYR A 463 6.91 11.39 25.34
C TYR A 463 5.70 11.18 26.24
N ALA A 464 4.60 10.60 25.74
CA ALA A 464 3.40 10.32 26.54
C ALA A 464 3.72 9.32 27.66
N LEU A 465 4.42 8.24 27.34
CA LEU A 465 4.82 7.21 28.29
C LEU A 465 5.83 7.74 29.33
N ARG A 466 6.81 8.56 28.92
CA ARG A 466 7.74 9.24 29.85
C ARG A 466 7.00 10.19 30.79
N ARG A 467 6.03 10.96 30.27
CA ARG A 467 5.22 11.89 31.07
C ARG A 467 4.36 11.16 32.09
N LEU A 468 3.77 10.03 31.71
CA LEU A 468 2.99 9.15 32.60
C LEU A 468 3.85 8.39 33.61
N GLY A 469 5.13 8.16 33.27
CA GLY A 469 6.15 7.66 34.17
C GLY A 469 6.70 8.71 35.14
N GLY A 470 6.35 10.00 34.95
CA GLY A 470 6.85 11.11 35.76
C GLY A 470 8.30 11.51 35.48
N GLU A 471 8.88 11.05 34.37
CA GLU A 471 10.28 11.34 33.99
C GLU A 471 10.46 12.74 33.40
N ILE A 472 9.40 13.27 32.82
CA ILE A 472 9.38 14.58 32.18
C ILE A 472 8.18 15.36 32.70
N ASP A 473 8.33 16.68 32.77
CA ASP A 473 7.26 17.58 33.15
C ASP A 473 6.43 18.03 31.93
N ASP A 474 5.45 18.90 32.18
CA ASP A 474 4.57 19.42 31.13
C ASP A 474 5.33 20.32 30.14
N ALA A 475 6.37 21.02 30.60
CA ALA A 475 7.15 21.93 29.75
C ALA A 475 8.04 21.14 28.78
N GLU A 476 8.74 20.10 29.27
CA GLU A 476 9.51 19.19 28.41
C GLU A 476 8.59 18.43 27.45
N PHE A 477 7.40 18.01 27.91
CA PHE A 477 6.42 17.35 27.03
C PHE A 477 5.94 18.26 25.89
N LEU A 478 5.66 19.54 26.16
CA LEU A 478 5.23 20.49 25.13
C LEU A 478 6.39 20.92 24.21
N ALA A 479 7.63 20.83 24.68
CA ALA A 479 8.84 21.09 23.91
C ALA A 479 9.28 19.90 23.02
N GLN A 480 8.52 18.80 23.01
CA GLN A 480 8.82 17.66 22.15
C GLN A 480 8.77 18.02 20.65
N PRO A 481 9.51 17.31 19.79
CA PRO A 481 9.32 17.43 18.35
C PRO A 481 7.87 17.08 17.96
N TYR A 482 7.33 17.76 16.94
CA TYR A 482 5.90 17.75 16.58
C TYR A 482 4.94 18.32 17.63
N PRO A 483 5.16 19.58 18.06
CA PRO A 483 4.32 20.19 19.08
C PRO A 483 2.85 20.36 18.64
N GLY A 484 2.53 20.27 17.34
CA GLY A 484 1.19 20.55 16.80
C GLY A 484 0.01 19.88 17.53
N ALA A 485 0.20 18.65 18.02
CA ALA A 485 -0.80 17.90 18.78
C ALA A 485 -0.36 17.56 20.23
N ALA A 486 0.81 18.05 20.65
CA ALA A 486 1.28 17.87 22.03
C ALA A 486 0.30 18.47 23.06
N PRO A 487 -0.30 19.67 22.87
CA PRO A 487 -1.27 20.18 23.84
C PRO A 487 -2.44 19.23 24.14
N SER A 488 -3.03 18.60 23.12
CA SER A 488 -4.12 17.63 23.35
C SER A 488 -3.60 16.34 23.98
N ASP A 489 -2.45 15.82 23.53
CA ASP A 489 -1.88 14.61 24.11
C ASP A 489 -1.52 14.78 25.59
N LEU A 490 -1.10 16.00 25.98
CA LEU A 490 -0.82 16.32 27.36
C LEU A 490 -2.09 16.22 28.23
N GLU A 491 -3.23 16.69 27.73
CA GLU A 491 -4.51 16.54 28.45
C GLU A 491 -4.91 15.06 28.59
N LEU A 492 -4.65 14.22 27.58
CA LEU A 492 -4.84 12.76 27.74
C LEU A 492 -3.91 12.17 28.81
N CYS A 493 -2.64 12.57 28.82
CA CYS A 493 -1.69 12.13 29.83
C CYS A 493 -2.11 12.57 31.24
N ARG A 494 -2.57 13.81 31.40
CA ARG A 494 -3.11 14.35 32.66
C ARG A 494 -4.34 13.58 33.11
N ALA A 495 -5.26 13.27 32.19
CA ALA A 495 -6.46 12.50 32.50
C ALA A 495 -6.11 11.10 33.03
N ILE A 496 -5.24 10.38 32.32
CA ILE A 496 -4.79 9.04 32.70
C ILE A 496 -4.01 9.07 34.02
N ALA A 497 -3.10 10.04 34.20
CA ALA A 497 -2.34 10.17 35.44
C ALA A 497 -3.24 10.44 36.65
N ALA A 498 -4.21 11.34 36.51
CA ALA A 498 -5.18 11.66 37.56
C ALA A 498 -6.04 10.43 37.92
N GLU A 499 -6.46 9.66 36.91
CA GLU A 499 -7.23 8.44 37.11
C GLU A 499 -6.41 7.36 37.85
N ARG A 500 -5.14 7.18 37.47
CA ARG A 500 -4.19 6.28 38.15
C ARG A 500 -3.94 6.67 39.61
N SER A 501 -3.98 7.97 39.94
CA SER A 501 -3.88 8.46 41.32
C SER A 501 -5.21 8.49 42.08
N GLY A 502 -6.33 8.12 41.45
CA GLY A 502 -7.67 8.16 42.05
C GLY A 502 -8.32 9.54 42.11
N ASP A 503 -7.75 10.56 41.47
CA ASP A 503 -8.35 11.90 41.37
C ASP A 503 -9.33 11.96 40.20
N ARG A 504 -10.55 11.45 40.45
CA ARG A 504 -11.63 11.39 39.46
C ARG A 504 -11.98 12.77 38.89
N ALA A 505 -12.02 13.80 39.73
CA ALA A 505 -12.42 15.14 39.32
C ALA A 505 -11.39 15.75 38.36
N ALA A 506 -10.09 15.57 38.63
CA ALA A 506 -9.05 15.99 37.69
C ALA A 506 -9.08 15.18 36.39
N ALA A 507 -9.32 13.87 36.46
CA ALA A 507 -9.44 13.03 35.27
C ALA A 507 -10.57 13.50 34.33
N VAL A 508 -11.77 13.74 34.88
CA VAL A 508 -12.93 14.24 34.11
C VAL A 508 -12.63 15.60 33.47
N ARG A 509 -12.05 16.55 34.21
CA ARG A 509 -11.66 17.86 33.66
C ARG A 509 -10.69 17.73 32.49
N ALA A 510 -9.67 16.89 32.62
CA ALA A 510 -8.66 16.69 31.59
C ALA A 510 -9.22 15.97 30.35
N TYR A 511 -10.08 14.97 30.50
CA TYR A 511 -10.78 14.35 29.36
C TYR A 511 -11.67 15.36 28.61
N HIS A 512 -12.40 16.22 29.33
CA HIS A 512 -13.15 17.30 28.69
C HIS A 512 -12.25 18.34 28.02
N ALA A 513 -11.10 18.67 28.63
CA ALA A 513 -10.12 19.57 28.03
C ALA A 513 -9.60 18.99 26.70
N TYR A 514 -9.26 17.70 26.65
CA TYR A 514 -8.91 17.02 25.40
C TYR A 514 -10.02 17.12 24.36
N LEU A 515 -11.28 16.84 24.76
CA LEU A 515 -12.44 16.92 23.87
C LEU A 515 -12.78 18.36 23.44
N SER A 516 -12.15 19.38 24.02
CA SER A 516 -12.34 20.78 23.60
C SER A 516 -11.43 21.18 22.42
N PHE A 517 -10.33 20.45 22.18
CA PHE A 517 -9.45 20.73 21.04
C PHE A 517 -10.15 20.45 19.71
N PRO A 518 -9.87 21.17 18.61
CA PRO A 518 -10.35 20.78 17.28
C PRO A 518 -9.86 19.39 16.85
N PHE A 519 -10.59 18.67 15.98
CA PHE A 519 -10.20 17.31 15.58
C PHE A 519 -8.79 17.21 15.02
N GLY A 520 -8.39 18.14 14.15
CA GLY A 520 -7.03 18.16 13.58
C GLY A 520 -5.92 18.45 14.60
N ARG A 521 -6.26 18.92 15.81
CA ARG A 521 -5.33 19.06 16.93
C ARG A 521 -5.22 17.78 17.75
N ARG A 522 -6.26 16.94 17.79
CA ARG A 522 -6.29 15.65 18.50
C ARG A 522 -5.60 14.55 17.70
N SER A 523 -5.93 14.45 16.41
CA SER A 523 -5.45 13.40 15.51
C SER A 523 -5.43 13.88 14.07
N ALA A 524 -4.63 13.22 13.20
CA ALA A 524 -4.54 13.53 11.78
C ALA A 524 -5.83 13.21 10.97
N GLY A 525 -6.92 12.81 11.63
CA GLY A 525 -8.18 12.41 11.03
C GLY A 525 -9.20 11.99 12.10
N TYR A 526 -10.38 11.54 11.68
CA TYR A 526 -11.38 11.00 12.60
C TYR A 526 -10.91 9.66 13.16
N ASP A 527 -10.58 9.64 14.46
CA ASP A 527 -10.25 8.43 15.20
C ASP A 527 -11.44 8.00 16.08
N PRO A 528 -12.25 7.02 15.62
CA PRO A 528 -13.40 6.54 16.39
C PRO A 528 -12.99 5.82 17.67
N ALA A 529 -11.82 5.18 17.71
CA ALA A 529 -11.39 4.38 18.85
C ALA A 529 -11.02 5.27 20.04
N SER A 530 -10.25 6.33 19.79
CA SER A 530 -9.95 7.32 20.83
C SER A 530 -11.19 8.00 21.38
N GLN A 531 -12.15 8.37 20.51
CA GLN A 531 -13.40 8.99 20.97
C GLN A 531 -14.24 8.04 21.81
N ARG A 532 -14.34 6.79 21.38
CA ARG A 532 -15.09 5.77 22.11
C ARG A 532 -14.48 5.49 23.48
N PHE A 533 -13.15 5.40 23.56
CA PHE A 533 -12.42 5.21 24.82
C PHE A 533 -12.72 6.33 25.81
N ILE A 534 -12.61 7.59 25.39
CA ILE A 534 -12.84 8.75 26.27
C ILE A 534 -14.29 8.82 26.73
N ARG A 535 -15.26 8.57 25.84
CA ARG A 535 -16.68 8.52 26.22
C ARG A 535 -16.95 7.43 27.26
N TRP A 536 -16.33 6.26 27.11
CA TRP A 536 -16.43 5.20 28.12
C TRP A 536 -15.84 5.63 29.47
N ARG A 537 -14.63 6.19 29.49
CA ARG A 537 -14.02 6.64 30.75
C ARG A 537 -14.83 7.75 31.42
N LEU A 538 -15.37 8.70 30.67
CA LEU A 538 -16.24 9.75 31.22
C LEU A 538 -17.51 9.18 31.85
N ALA A 539 -18.13 8.15 31.26
CA ALA A 539 -19.29 7.48 31.85
C ALA A 539 -18.92 6.78 33.18
N GLU A 540 -17.82 6.02 33.18
CA GLU A 540 -17.34 5.27 34.36
C GLU A 540 -16.87 6.16 35.52
N LEU A 541 -16.45 7.39 35.24
CA LEU A 541 -16.01 8.37 36.24
C LEU A 541 -17.16 9.22 36.77
N ALA A 542 -18.32 9.22 36.10
CA ALA A 542 -19.53 9.90 36.55
C ALA A 542 -20.29 9.07 37.61
N ASP A 543 -20.10 7.74 37.60
CA ASP A 543 -20.61 6.79 38.58
C ASP A 543 -19.71 6.69 39.83
#